data_AF-A0A965UU23-F1
#
_entry.id   AF-A0A965UU23-F1
#
_cell.length_a   1.000
_cell.length_b   1.000
_cell.length_c   1.000
_cell.angle_alpha   90.00
_cell.angle_beta   90.00
_cell.angle_gamma   90.00
#
_symmetry.space_group_name_H-M   'P 1'
#
loop_
_entity.id
_entity.type
_entity.pdbx_description
1 polymer ?
#
loop_
_entity_poly.entity_id
_entity_poly.type
_entity_poly.pdbx_seq_one_letter_code
_entity_poly.pdbx_strand_id
1 'polypeptide(L)'
;SCGVVVDDNERPVAFNVMPYEGVSVPYVWNLIPAESVVWFRDPQWFSQVRGIPSLCGGILDWYDLQETVAAEKIAAKINSSLALIESNETGRRDLSKEAIGAASLPTAGKPGTLEHKTFERGLIRWIKTTGKIDTHKAERPGNGWLALMEHLTRSALMGMGLPYEFAWDSSKIGGAGVRSMVGQVGRVIKTRQEVMDGPAKAILLYAVASYMRRGDIPFATDWWNWELTVPPIYSVDMGRDSQNRREDFAVGIRSLTEILSEESISTRDHLNQRASDYLLAKEISDAQGIPMEWLLNPNKVQPAPEIVAAPAE
;
A
#
# COMPACT_ATOMS: atom_id res chain seq x y z
N SER A 1 28.46 13.44 2.49
CA SER A 1 27.40 14.24 3.13
C SER A 1 26.33 13.32 3.71
N CYS A 2 26.66 12.58 4.79
CA CYS A 2 25.63 11.83 5.52
C CYS A 2 25.12 12.72 6.64
N GLY A 3 23.82 13.04 6.67
CA GLY A 3 23.21 13.82 7.75
C GLY A 3 23.12 13.10 9.10
N VAL A 4 23.96 12.07 9.32
CA VAL A 4 24.10 11.33 10.57
C VAL A 4 25.59 11.37 10.92
N VAL A 5 25.90 11.85 12.12
CA VAL A 5 27.23 11.84 12.70
C VAL A 5 27.38 10.53 13.47
N VAL A 6 28.43 9.78 13.19
CA VAL A 6 28.71 8.49 13.82
C VAL A 6 30.01 8.54 14.61
N ASP A 7 30.09 7.72 15.65
CA ASP A 7 31.31 7.46 16.42
C ASP A 7 32.23 6.43 15.72
N ASP A 8 33.41 6.17 16.25
CA ASP A 8 34.39 5.18 15.75
C ASP A 8 33.82 3.76 15.60
N ASN A 9 32.74 3.45 16.32
CA ASN A 9 32.00 2.19 16.27
C ASN A 9 30.75 2.23 15.36
N GLU A 10 30.65 3.21 14.45
CA GLU A 10 29.50 3.44 13.55
C GLU A 10 28.15 3.68 14.26
N ARG A 11 28.19 3.99 15.56
CA ARG A 11 26.99 4.31 16.35
C ARG A 11 26.55 5.75 16.08
N PRO A 12 25.25 6.02 15.84
CA PRO A 12 24.76 7.38 15.60
C PRO A 12 24.89 8.23 16.88
N VAL A 13 25.60 9.35 16.79
CA VAL A 13 25.81 10.33 17.88
C VAL A 13 24.90 11.54 17.73
N ALA A 14 24.71 12.02 16.49
CA ALA A 14 23.85 13.16 16.21
C ALA A 14 23.24 13.08 14.81
N PHE A 15 22.06 13.68 14.65
CA PHE A 15 21.40 13.85 13.37
C PHE A 15 21.47 15.32 12.95
N ASN A 16 21.94 15.58 11.73
CA ASN A 16 21.88 16.90 11.15
C ASN A 16 20.52 17.11 10.48
N VAL A 17 19.69 17.97 11.06
CA VAL A 17 18.39 18.33 10.50
C VAL A 17 18.54 19.60 9.68
N MET A 18 18.37 19.47 8.36
CA MET A 18 18.36 20.64 7.48
C MET A 18 17.03 21.39 7.64
N PRO A 19 17.06 22.73 7.80
CA PRO A 19 15.83 23.53 7.77
C PRO A 19 15.17 23.42 6.39
N TYR A 20 13.84 23.41 6.38
CA TYR A 20 13.03 23.35 5.17
C TYR A 20 13.34 24.53 4.23
N GLU A 21 13.46 24.25 2.93
CA GLU A 21 13.89 25.19 1.89
C GLU A 21 12.99 26.44 1.82
N GLY A 22 13.62 27.61 1.85
CA GLY A 22 12.95 28.91 1.76
C GLY A 22 13.68 30.01 2.54
N VAL A 23 14.51 29.63 3.51
CA VAL A 23 15.42 30.56 4.19
C VAL A 23 16.83 30.20 3.77
N SER A 24 17.48 31.12 3.05
CA SER A 24 18.93 31.10 2.82
C SER A 24 19.64 31.35 4.15
N VAL A 25 19.52 30.40 5.09
CA VAL A 25 20.36 30.39 6.28
C VAL A 25 21.72 29.86 5.82
N PRO A 26 22.85 30.51 6.17
CA PRO A 26 24.15 29.87 6.03
C PRO A 26 24.10 28.46 6.64
N TYR A 27 24.79 27.50 6.03
CA TYR A 27 24.87 26.09 6.44
C TYR A 27 25.30 25.92 7.91
N VAL A 28 24.40 26.19 8.84
CA VAL A 28 24.59 25.92 10.26
C VAL A 28 24.12 24.49 10.46
N TRP A 29 25.07 23.62 10.75
CA TRP A 29 24.78 22.25 11.16
C TRP A 29 23.87 22.30 12.39
N ASN A 30 22.60 21.91 12.24
CA ASN A 30 21.67 21.78 13.35
C ASN A 30 21.74 20.34 13.83
N LEU A 31 22.73 20.08 14.69
CA LEU A 31 23.00 18.76 15.25
C LEU A 31 22.06 18.50 16.42
N ILE A 32 21.13 17.58 16.21
CA ILE A 32 20.27 17.06 17.27
C ILE A 32 20.95 15.81 17.84
N PRO A 33 21.16 15.72 19.18
CA PRO A 33 21.69 14.51 19.80
C PRO A 33 20.84 13.29 19.47
N ALA A 34 21.47 12.16 19.19
CA ALA A 34 20.77 10.92 18.84
C ALA A 34 19.82 10.44 19.95
N GLU A 35 20.11 10.77 21.21
CA GLU A 35 19.26 10.48 22.37
C GLU A 35 17.88 11.12 22.31
N SER A 36 17.75 12.25 21.59
CA SER A 36 16.50 13.01 21.45
C SER A 36 15.68 12.57 20.24
N VAL A 37 16.14 11.58 19.47
CA VAL A 37 15.51 11.16 18.22
C VAL A 37 15.21 9.67 18.27
N VAL A 38 13.93 9.32 18.11
CA VAL A 38 13.55 7.93 17.85
C VAL A 38 13.67 7.66 16.36
N TRP A 39 14.62 6.79 16.01
CA TRP A 39 14.97 6.53 14.61
C TRP A 39 14.34 5.24 14.09
N PHE A 40 13.38 5.39 13.18
CA PHE A 40 12.81 4.27 12.42
C PHE A 40 13.72 3.95 11.23
N ARG A 41 14.33 2.75 11.24
CA ARG A 41 15.19 2.29 10.15
C ARG A 41 15.09 0.80 9.94
N ASP A 42 15.26 0.40 8.68
CA ASP A 42 15.33 -0.99 8.25
C ASP A 42 16.76 -1.25 7.71
N PRO A 43 17.72 -1.64 8.57
CA PRO A 43 19.08 -1.97 8.16
C PRO A 43 19.13 -3.31 7.39
N GLN A 44 19.66 -3.28 6.18
CA GLN A 44 19.99 -4.49 5.40
C GLN A 44 21.42 -4.99 5.66
N TRP A 45 22.34 -4.10 6.04
CA TRP A 45 23.72 -4.45 6.38
C TRP A 45 24.23 -3.68 7.60
N PHE A 46 25.28 -4.21 8.23
CA PHE A 46 25.80 -3.72 9.52
C PHE A 46 26.32 -2.27 9.46
N SER A 47 27.01 -1.89 8.39
CA SER A 47 27.58 -0.53 8.21
C SER A 47 26.60 0.48 7.63
N GLN A 48 25.32 0.13 7.54
CA GLN A 48 24.33 1.01 6.96
C GLN A 48 24.05 2.14 7.93
N VAL A 49 24.18 3.39 7.47
CA VAL A 49 23.88 4.57 8.30
C VAL A 49 22.49 5.15 7.99
N ARG A 50 21.81 4.73 6.93
CA ARG A 50 20.42 5.14 6.59
C ARG A 50 19.61 3.98 6.09
N GLY A 51 18.36 3.85 6.54
CA GLY A 51 17.43 2.89 5.95
C GLY A 51 17.25 3.18 4.45
N ILE A 52 17.22 2.12 3.64
CA ILE A 52 16.85 2.23 2.22
C ILE A 52 15.32 2.10 2.15
N PRO A 53 14.61 3.06 1.54
CA PRO A 53 13.17 2.92 1.33
C PRO A 53 12.86 1.67 0.50
N SER A 54 11.79 0.96 0.84
CA SER A 54 11.35 -0.24 0.10
C SER A 54 11.12 0.03 -1.39
N LEU A 55 10.69 1.25 -1.74
CA LEU A 55 10.48 1.67 -3.12
C LEU A 55 11.77 1.67 -3.96
N CYS A 56 12.94 1.79 -3.33
CA CYS A 56 14.21 1.97 -4.03
C CYS A 56 14.54 0.80 -4.97
N GLY A 57 14.11 -0.43 -4.64
CA GLY A 57 14.37 -1.61 -5.47
C GLY A 57 13.68 -1.59 -6.84
N GLY A 58 12.57 -0.85 -6.97
CA GLY A 58 11.79 -0.75 -8.22
C GLY A 58 11.69 0.67 -8.77
N ILE A 59 12.50 1.61 -8.28
CA ILE A 59 12.32 3.04 -8.58
C ILE A 59 12.47 3.37 -10.07
N LEU A 60 13.38 2.68 -10.77
CA LEU A 60 13.57 2.85 -12.21
C LEU A 60 12.34 2.39 -12.98
N ASP A 61 11.77 1.23 -12.60
CA ASP A 61 10.54 0.72 -13.22
C ASP A 61 9.35 1.66 -12.98
N TRP A 62 9.28 2.33 -11.82
CA TRP A 62 8.27 3.36 -11.55
C TRP A 62 8.42 4.58 -12.46
N TYR A 63 9.66 5.03 -12.71
CA TYR A 63 9.92 6.12 -13.65
C TYR A 63 9.57 5.72 -15.08
N ASP A 64 9.99 4.53 -15.52
CA ASP A 64 9.71 4.01 -16.85
C ASP A 64 8.19 3.86 -17.06
N LEU A 65 7.45 3.38 -16.05
CA LEU A 65 5.98 3.32 -16.09
C LEU A 65 5.38 4.72 -16.28
N GLN A 66 5.84 5.72 -15.54
CA GLN A 66 5.33 7.08 -15.69
C GLN A 66 5.63 7.67 -17.07
N GLU A 67 6.85 7.48 -17.58
CA GLU A 67 7.29 8.01 -18.88
C GLU A 67 6.54 7.33 -20.03
N THR A 68 6.46 6.00 -20.02
CA THR A 68 5.75 5.21 -21.03
C THR A 68 4.26 5.58 -21.10
N VAL A 69 3.60 5.71 -19.94
CA VAL A 69 2.20 6.16 -19.88
C VAL A 69 2.03 7.59 -20.37
N ALA A 70 2.97 8.49 -20.08
CA ALA A 70 2.93 9.86 -20.57
C ALA A 70 3.06 9.92 -22.10
N ALA A 71 3.98 9.15 -22.68
CA ALA A 71 4.17 9.06 -24.12
C ALA A 71 2.93 8.50 -24.82
N GLU A 72 2.33 7.43 -24.28
CA GLU A 72 1.12 6.83 -24.86
C GLU A 72 -0.09 7.77 -24.78
N LYS A 73 -0.23 8.53 -23.67
CA LYS A 73 -1.26 9.57 -23.56
C LYS A 73 -1.13 10.65 -24.64
N ILE A 74 0.10 11.04 -24.99
CA ILE A 74 0.34 12.01 -26.07
C ILE A 74 -0.01 11.39 -27.42
N ALA A 75 0.43 10.16 -27.68
CA ALA A 75 0.12 9.44 -28.91
C ALA A 75 -1.39 9.24 -29.12
N ALA A 76 -2.12 8.87 -28.05
CA ALA A 76 -3.57 8.72 -28.07
C ALA A 76 -4.30 10.04 -28.40
N LYS A 77 -3.81 11.17 -27.85
CA LYS A 77 -4.34 12.51 -28.19
C LYS A 77 -4.11 12.87 -29.65
N ILE A 78 -2.91 12.60 -30.18
CA ILE A 78 -2.59 12.86 -31.60
C ILE A 78 -3.47 11.99 -32.50
N ASN A 79 -3.60 10.70 -32.19
CA ASN A 79 -4.44 9.78 -32.96
C ASN A 79 -5.92 10.19 -32.95
N SER A 80 -6.41 10.67 -31.80
CA SER A 80 -7.78 11.17 -31.69
C SER A 80 -8.00 12.49 -32.44
N SER A 81 -6.93 13.27 -32.69
CA SER A 81 -7.00 14.50 -33.50
C SER A 81 -6.96 14.24 -35.01
N LEU A 82 -6.44 13.09 -35.45
CA LEU A 82 -6.32 12.73 -36.85
C LEU A 82 -7.55 11.94 -37.31
N ALA A 83 -8.40 12.56 -38.13
CA ALA A 83 -9.66 11.95 -38.58
C ALA A 83 -9.56 11.20 -39.93
N LEU A 84 -8.80 11.73 -40.89
CA LEU A 84 -8.77 11.25 -42.27
C LEU A 84 -7.36 11.45 -42.85
N ILE A 85 -6.87 10.46 -43.60
CA ILE A 85 -5.60 10.55 -44.33
C ILE A 85 -5.92 10.66 -45.82
N GLU A 86 -5.47 11.75 -46.45
CA GLU A 86 -5.59 11.96 -47.88
C GLU A 86 -4.32 11.46 -48.58
N SER A 87 -4.46 10.50 -49.49
CA SER A 87 -3.36 10.02 -50.32
C SER A 87 -3.42 10.69 -51.70
N ASN A 88 -2.32 11.32 -52.13
CA ASN A 88 -2.17 11.85 -53.49
C ASN A 88 -1.12 11.01 -54.24
N GLU A 89 -1.43 10.58 -55.45
CA GLU A 89 -0.58 9.71 -56.29
C GLU A 89 0.80 10.31 -56.59
N THR A 90 0.95 11.63 -56.52
CA THR A 90 2.22 12.30 -56.82
C THR A 90 3.18 12.35 -55.63
N GLY A 91 2.76 12.01 -54.41
CA GLY A 91 3.60 12.00 -53.20
C GLY A 91 4.28 13.33 -52.85
N ARG A 92 3.92 14.43 -53.53
CA ARG A 92 4.47 15.78 -53.37
C ARG A 92 3.38 16.73 -52.89
N ARG A 93 3.75 17.66 -52.02
CA ARG A 93 2.89 18.78 -51.61
C ARG A 93 2.61 19.63 -52.85
N ASP A 94 1.35 19.65 -53.30
CA ASP A 94 0.93 20.32 -54.54
C ASP A 94 0.85 21.85 -54.32
N LEU A 95 2.02 22.51 -54.34
CA LEU A 95 2.17 23.97 -54.21
C LEU A 95 1.39 24.73 -55.30
N SER A 96 1.13 24.08 -56.44
CA SER A 96 0.45 24.65 -57.61
C SER A 96 -0.98 25.09 -57.30
N LYS A 97 -1.69 24.38 -56.40
CA LYS A 97 -3.06 24.74 -56.00
C LYS A 97 -3.14 25.79 -54.90
N GLU A 98 -2.12 25.91 -54.06
CA GLU A 98 -1.98 27.00 -53.09
C GLU A 98 -1.73 28.34 -53.81
N ALA A 99 -0.96 28.31 -54.90
CA ALA A 99 -0.70 29.47 -55.75
C ALA A 99 -1.93 29.96 -56.54
N ILE A 100 -2.87 29.08 -56.88
CA ILE A 100 -4.11 29.47 -57.58
C ILE A 100 -5.09 30.18 -56.61
N GLY A 101 -5.06 29.85 -55.32
CA GLY A 101 -5.77 30.63 -54.29
C GLY A 101 -5.19 32.02 -54.05
N ALA A 102 -3.92 32.24 -54.42
CA ALA A 102 -3.25 33.54 -54.36
C ALA A 102 -3.41 34.39 -55.64
N ALA A 103 -4.08 33.87 -56.67
CA ALA A 103 -4.25 34.55 -57.96
C ALA A 103 -5.51 35.44 -58.05
N SER A 104 -6.26 35.59 -56.95
CA SER A 104 -7.22 36.70 -56.82
C SER A 104 -6.49 37.91 -56.25
N LEU A 105 -6.08 38.82 -57.13
CA LEU A 105 -5.57 40.14 -56.75
C LEU A 105 -6.53 40.83 -55.76
N PRO A 106 -6.08 41.27 -54.57
CA PRO A 106 -6.89 42.15 -53.76
C PRO A 106 -6.85 43.56 -54.38
N THR A 107 -8.00 44.00 -54.88
CA THR A 107 -8.27 45.44 -55.01
C THR A 107 -8.13 46.08 -53.62
N ALA A 108 -7.33 47.14 -53.58
CA ALA A 108 -7.00 48.05 -52.48
C ALA A 108 -7.71 47.83 -51.13
N GLY A 109 -6.90 47.55 -50.10
CA GLY A 109 -7.24 47.84 -48.69
C GLY A 109 -7.82 46.69 -47.88
N LYS A 110 -7.00 45.69 -47.54
CA LYS A 110 -7.05 44.87 -46.31
C LYS A 110 -5.81 43.95 -46.29
N PRO A 111 -5.06 43.84 -45.18
CA PRO A 111 -3.89 42.97 -45.13
C PRO A 111 -4.35 41.52 -45.27
N GLY A 112 -3.85 40.85 -46.31
CA GLY A 112 -4.09 39.44 -46.57
C GLY A 112 -3.59 38.62 -45.39
N THR A 113 -4.53 38.14 -44.58
CA THR A 113 -4.28 37.17 -43.54
C THR A 113 -3.74 35.92 -44.21
N LEU A 114 -2.45 35.64 -44.01
CA LEU A 114 -1.89 34.31 -44.13
C LEU A 114 -2.77 33.41 -43.27
N GLU A 115 -3.67 32.66 -43.89
CA GLU A 115 -4.50 31.69 -43.17
C GLU A 115 -3.60 30.53 -42.72
N HIS A 116 -2.92 30.73 -41.59
CA HIS A 116 -2.66 29.64 -40.67
C HIS A 116 -4.03 29.12 -40.22
N LYS A 117 -4.61 28.19 -41.00
CA LYS A 117 -5.71 27.37 -40.50
C LYS A 117 -5.11 26.41 -39.47
N THR A 118 -5.03 26.89 -38.24
CA THR A 118 -5.02 26.04 -37.07
C THR A 118 -6.31 25.23 -37.15
N PHE A 119 -6.21 23.98 -37.59
CA PHE A 119 -7.37 23.14 -37.84
C PHE A 119 -7.91 22.63 -36.51
N GLU A 120 -9.03 23.21 -36.09
CA GLU A 120 -9.80 22.77 -34.95
C GLU A 120 -10.51 21.45 -35.28
N ARG A 121 -10.19 20.44 -34.47
CA ARG A 121 -10.98 19.27 -34.09
C ARG A 121 -12.21 18.97 -34.98
N GLY A 122 -12.00 18.08 -35.95
CA GLY A 122 -13.06 17.30 -36.62
C GLY A 122 -13.90 18.07 -37.63
N LEU A 123 -13.43 18.19 -38.87
CA LEU A 123 -14.31 18.42 -40.02
C LEU A 123 -13.73 17.84 -41.32
N ILE A 124 -14.63 17.28 -42.11
CA ILE A 124 -14.45 16.49 -43.34
C ILE A 124 -13.86 17.36 -44.48
N ARG A 125 -12.94 16.80 -45.29
CA ARG A 125 -12.49 17.42 -46.54
C ARG A 125 -13.31 16.91 -47.74
N TRP A 126 -13.61 17.81 -48.68
CA TRP A 126 -14.13 17.49 -50.01
C TRP A 126 -13.01 16.99 -50.94
N ILE A 127 -13.28 15.88 -51.66
CA ILE A 127 -12.34 15.17 -52.54
C ILE A 127 -12.56 15.59 -54.00
N LYS A 128 -11.48 15.61 -54.80
CA LYS A 128 -11.56 15.53 -56.26
C LYS A 128 -11.86 14.08 -56.69
N THR A 129 -12.66 13.88 -57.73
CA THR A 129 -13.29 12.62 -58.22
C THR A 129 -12.47 11.32 -58.26
N THR A 130 -11.15 11.31 -58.01
CA THR A 130 -10.27 10.13 -58.06
C THR A 130 -9.38 9.92 -56.83
N GLY A 131 -9.46 10.74 -55.78
CA GLY A 131 -8.64 10.55 -54.57
C GLY A 131 -9.18 9.45 -53.64
N LYS A 132 -8.32 8.52 -53.18
CA LYS A 132 -8.69 7.51 -52.18
C LYS A 132 -8.60 8.11 -50.76
N ILE A 133 -9.71 8.08 -50.03
CA ILE A 133 -9.75 8.37 -48.60
C ILE A 133 -9.66 7.05 -47.83
N ASP A 134 -8.67 6.96 -46.94
CA ASP A 134 -8.63 5.94 -45.91
C ASP A 134 -8.95 6.57 -44.54
N THR A 135 -9.76 5.89 -43.73
CA THR A 135 -10.06 6.30 -42.35
C THR A 135 -8.87 6.02 -41.46
N HIS A 136 -8.45 7.00 -40.65
CA HIS A 136 -7.37 6.79 -39.68
C HIS A 136 -7.83 5.79 -38.62
N LYS A 137 -7.27 4.58 -38.64
CA LYS A 137 -7.49 3.57 -37.61
C LYS A 137 -6.24 3.48 -36.74
N ALA A 138 -6.36 3.90 -35.49
CA ALA A 138 -5.30 3.75 -34.50
C ALA A 138 -5.46 2.40 -33.77
N GLU A 139 -4.52 1.48 -33.96
CA GLU A 139 -4.44 0.18 -33.26
C GLU A 139 -3.58 0.25 -31.98
N ARG A 140 -3.36 1.46 -31.47
CA ARG A 140 -2.58 1.73 -30.24
C ARG A 140 -3.51 2.18 -29.11
N PRO A 141 -3.35 1.70 -27.87
CA PRO A 141 -2.35 0.73 -27.42
C PRO A 141 -2.70 -0.71 -27.83
N GLY A 142 -1.73 -1.42 -28.41
CA GLY A 142 -1.90 -2.82 -28.79
C GLY A 142 -1.76 -3.76 -27.59
N ASN A 143 -2.14 -5.04 -27.75
CA ASN A 143 -2.06 -6.04 -26.68
C ASN A 143 -0.64 -6.20 -26.08
N GLY A 144 0.40 -6.01 -26.90
CA GLY A 144 1.80 -6.03 -26.43
C GLY A 144 2.15 -4.92 -25.45
N TRP A 145 1.46 -3.77 -25.51
CA TRP A 145 1.63 -2.69 -24.54
C TRP A 145 1.12 -3.08 -23.15
N LEU A 146 -0.05 -3.73 -23.09
CA LEU A 146 -0.63 -4.19 -21.84
C LEU A 146 0.28 -5.22 -21.14
N ALA A 147 0.88 -6.14 -21.91
CA ALA A 147 1.84 -7.10 -21.38
C ALA A 147 3.13 -6.44 -20.84
N LEU A 148 3.63 -5.40 -21.52
CA LEU A 148 4.78 -4.62 -21.03
C LEU A 148 4.43 -3.89 -19.72
N MET A 149 3.25 -3.26 -19.64
CA MET A 149 2.79 -2.58 -18.44
C MET A 149 2.62 -3.54 -17.26
N GLU A 150 2.08 -4.74 -17.49
CA GLU A 150 1.99 -5.81 -16.48
C GLU A 150 3.38 -6.27 -16.01
N HIS A 151 4.36 -6.40 -16.91
CA HIS A 151 5.73 -6.74 -16.53
C HIS A 151 6.40 -5.64 -15.69
N LEU A 152 6.30 -4.38 -16.12
CA LEU A 152 6.89 -3.23 -15.42
C LEU A 152 6.27 -3.04 -14.03
N THR A 153 4.94 -3.09 -13.93
CA THR A 153 4.23 -3.01 -12.63
C THR A 153 4.64 -4.14 -11.69
N ARG A 154 4.80 -5.37 -12.20
CA ARG A 154 5.25 -6.50 -11.40
C ARG A 154 6.68 -6.30 -10.89
N SER A 155 7.60 -5.86 -11.75
CA SER A 155 8.99 -5.55 -11.35
C SER A 155 9.05 -4.42 -10.30
N ALA A 156 8.28 -3.35 -10.52
CA ALA A 156 8.20 -2.21 -9.62
C ALA A 156 7.69 -2.59 -8.22
N LEU A 157 6.72 -3.50 -8.14
CA LEU A 157 6.14 -3.99 -6.89
C LEU A 157 7.03 -5.02 -6.17
N MET A 158 7.84 -5.79 -6.90
CA MET A 158 8.84 -6.69 -6.30
C MET A 158 9.80 -5.94 -5.38
N GLY A 159 10.15 -4.68 -5.71
CA GLY A 159 10.97 -3.84 -4.83
C GLY A 159 10.36 -3.63 -3.45
N MET A 160 9.03 -3.53 -3.36
CA MET A 160 8.30 -3.40 -2.09
C MET A 160 8.05 -4.73 -1.37
N GLY A 161 8.37 -5.86 -2.02
CA GLY A 161 8.02 -7.22 -1.56
C GLY A 161 6.54 -7.57 -1.76
N LEU A 162 5.75 -6.70 -2.40
CA LEU A 162 4.33 -6.91 -2.59
C LEU A 162 4.09 -7.67 -3.91
N PRO A 163 3.34 -8.79 -3.88
CA PRO A 163 2.95 -9.47 -5.11
C PRO A 163 1.99 -8.61 -5.93
N TYR A 164 2.17 -8.60 -7.26
CA TYR A 164 1.35 -7.83 -8.20
C TYR A 164 -0.14 -8.16 -8.11
N GLU A 165 -0.44 -9.41 -7.82
CA GLU A 165 -1.76 -10.00 -7.73
C GLU A 165 -2.53 -9.52 -6.50
N PHE A 166 -1.81 -9.03 -5.49
CA PHE A 166 -2.41 -8.36 -4.33
C PHE A 166 -2.66 -6.87 -4.59
N ALA A 167 -1.75 -6.20 -5.32
CA ALA A 167 -1.80 -4.75 -5.48
C ALA A 167 -2.63 -4.27 -6.67
N TRP A 168 -2.74 -5.06 -7.75
CA TRP A 168 -3.34 -4.61 -9.01
C TRP A 168 -4.41 -5.54 -9.57
N ASP A 169 -4.06 -6.79 -9.90
CA ASP A 169 -5.01 -7.71 -10.54
C ASP A 169 -4.86 -9.16 -10.04
N SER A 170 -5.90 -9.65 -9.37
CA SER A 170 -5.98 -11.02 -8.87
C SER A 170 -6.69 -11.99 -9.83
N SER A 171 -7.12 -11.55 -11.02
CA SER A 171 -8.00 -12.32 -11.91
C SER A 171 -7.39 -13.64 -12.42
N LYS A 172 -6.08 -13.65 -12.63
CA LYS A 172 -5.35 -14.81 -13.20
C LYS A 172 -4.92 -15.83 -12.14
N ILE A 173 -5.10 -15.54 -10.85
CA ILE A 173 -4.56 -16.38 -9.78
C ILE A 173 -5.59 -17.45 -9.37
N GLY A 174 -5.19 -18.72 -9.43
CA GLY A 174 -6.01 -19.82 -8.89
C GLY A 174 -5.99 -19.84 -7.36
N GLY A 175 -6.94 -20.54 -6.73
CA GLY A 175 -7.08 -20.58 -5.27
C GLY A 175 -5.82 -21.06 -4.50
N ALA A 176 -4.97 -21.89 -5.11
CA ALA A 176 -3.67 -22.24 -4.52
C ALA A 176 -2.67 -21.08 -4.54
N GLY A 177 -2.68 -20.28 -5.61
CA GLY A 177 -1.85 -19.09 -5.74
C GLY A 177 -2.24 -17.97 -4.78
N VAL A 178 -3.56 -17.80 -4.50
CA VAL A 178 -4.04 -16.84 -3.49
C VAL A 178 -3.40 -17.11 -2.13
N ARG A 179 -3.32 -18.37 -1.69
CA ARG A 179 -2.71 -18.71 -0.38
C ARG A 179 -1.22 -18.39 -0.33
N SER A 180 -0.49 -18.68 -1.41
CA SER A 180 0.93 -18.32 -1.50
C SER A 180 1.13 -16.80 -1.46
N MET A 181 0.28 -16.05 -2.17
CA MET A 181 0.27 -14.60 -2.18
C MET A 181 -0.01 -14.02 -0.78
N VAL A 182 -1.06 -14.49 -0.11
CA VAL A 182 -1.40 -14.10 1.27
C VAL A 182 -0.23 -14.36 2.22
N GLY A 183 0.42 -15.52 2.12
CA GLY A 183 1.59 -15.85 2.93
C GLY A 183 2.79 -14.92 2.67
N GLN A 184 3.00 -14.50 1.42
CA GLN A 184 4.04 -13.51 1.08
C GLN A 184 3.71 -12.13 1.66
N VAL A 185 2.48 -11.64 1.47
CA VAL A 185 2.01 -10.35 2.01
C VAL A 185 2.13 -10.33 3.54
N GLY A 186 1.70 -11.41 4.22
CA GLY A 186 1.80 -11.54 5.66
C GLY A 186 3.24 -11.43 6.17
N ARG A 187 4.21 -12.03 5.45
CA ARG A 187 5.64 -11.90 5.80
C ARG A 187 6.13 -10.46 5.67
N VAL A 188 5.77 -9.76 4.60
CA VAL A 188 6.18 -8.35 4.39
C VAL A 188 5.61 -7.46 5.50
N ILE A 189 4.33 -7.62 5.83
CA ILE A 189 3.68 -6.87 6.91
C ILE A 189 4.35 -7.17 8.24
N LYS A 190 4.59 -8.44 8.56
CA LYS A 190 5.25 -8.85 9.80
C LYS A 190 6.65 -8.25 9.94
N THR A 191 7.48 -8.33 8.90
CA THR A 191 8.83 -7.70 8.92
C THR A 191 8.74 -6.20 9.17
N ARG A 192 7.74 -5.51 8.60
CA ARG A 192 7.54 -4.07 8.86
C ARG A 192 7.09 -3.80 10.29
N GLN A 193 6.20 -4.61 10.83
CA GLN A 193 5.75 -4.51 12.23
C GLN A 193 6.91 -4.74 13.21
N GLU A 194 7.76 -5.74 12.97
CA GLU A 194 8.95 -6.03 13.78
C GLU A 194 9.92 -4.84 13.83
N VAL A 195 10.16 -4.18 12.68
CA VAL A 195 10.99 -2.97 12.61
C VAL A 195 10.37 -1.79 13.39
N MET A 196 9.04 -1.71 13.46
CA MET A 196 8.34 -0.64 14.17
C MET A 196 8.22 -0.88 15.68
N ASP A 197 8.23 -2.13 16.14
CA ASP A 197 7.97 -2.49 17.54
C ASP A 197 8.96 -1.82 18.52
N GLY A 198 10.26 -1.92 18.24
CA GLY A 198 11.30 -1.33 19.09
C GLY A 198 11.16 0.20 19.25
N PRO A 199 11.15 0.96 18.14
CA PRO A 199 10.91 2.41 18.18
C PRO A 199 9.56 2.80 18.79
N ALA A 200 8.47 2.06 18.53
CA ALA A 200 7.16 2.34 19.09
C ALA A 200 7.16 2.17 20.62
N LYS A 201 7.78 1.10 21.13
CA LYS A 201 8.00 0.91 22.57
C LYS A 201 8.84 2.03 23.17
N ALA A 202 9.90 2.47 22.51
CA ALA A 202 10.72 3.58 22.98
C ALA A 202 9.91 4.88 23.15
N ILE A 203 9.03 5.20 22.18
CA ILE A 203 8.14 6.38 22.26
C ILE A 203 7.16 6.25 23.43
N LEU A 204 6.52 5.09 23.57
CA LEU A 204 5.56 4.83 24.65
C LEU A 204 6.23 4.96 26.02
N LEU A 205 7.38 4.31 26.21
CA LEU A 205 8.14 4.34 27.46
C LEU A 205 8.60 5.76 27.80
N TYR A 206 9.04 6.53 26.81
CA TYR A 206 9.39 7.93 27.01
C TYR A 206 8.19 8.77 27.46
N ALA A 207 7.03 8.58 26.83
CA ALA A 207 5.81 9.28 27.21
C ALA A 207 5.38 8.92 28.64
N VAL A 208 5.33 7.62 28.97
CA VAL A 208 4.97 7.13 30.32
C VAL A 208 5.94 7.67 31.37
N ALA A 209 7.25 7.57 31.14
CA ALA A 209 8.26 8.09 32.06
C ALA A 209 8.13 9.62 32.26
N SER A 210 7.75 10.36 31.22
CA SER A 210 7.51 11.81 31.29
C SER A 210 6.28 12.15 32.14
N TYR A 211 5.18 11.41 31.98
CA TYR A 211 3.97 11.58 32.79
C TYR A 211 4.20 11.20 34.26
N MET A 212 4.96 10.13 34.52
CA MET A 212 5.34 9.72 35.88
C MET A 212 6.23 10.78 36.55
N ARG A 213 7.20 11.36 35.82
CA ARG A 213 8.05 12.44 36.33
C ARG A 213 7.26 13.69 36.68
N ARG A 214 6.20 13.99 35.91
CA ARG A 214 5.29 15.11 36.17
C ARG A 214 4.34 14.85 37.35
N GLY A 215 4.11 13.59 37.68
CA GLY A 215 3.25 13.17 38.80
C GLY A 215 1.79 12.91 38.40
N ASP A 216 1.47 12.83 37.10
CA ASP A 216 0.09 12.55 36.66
C ASP A 216 -0.30 11.08 36.83
N ILE A 217 0.70 10.19 36.79
CA ILE A 217 0.55 8.74 36.91
C ILE A 217 1.43 8.30 38.09
N PRO A 218 0.92 7.48 39.03
CA PRO A 218 1.72 6.97 40.12
C PRO A 218 2.85 6.06 39.61
N PHE A 219 3.94 6.01 40.37
CA PHE A 219 5.03 5.10 40.06
C PHE A 219 4.57 3.64 40.25
N ALA A 220 4.67 2.84 39.20
CA ALA A 220 4.46 1.39 39.24
C ALA A 220 5.79 0.69 38.95
N THR A 221 6.11 -0.39 39.67
CA THR A 221 7.37 -1.13 39.49
C THR A 221 7.54 -1.71 38.08
N ASP A 222 6.43 -2.16 37.48
CA ASP A 222 6.41 -2.81 36.17
C ASP A 222 6.01 -1.86 35.02
N TRP A 223 6.24 -0.55 35.20
CA TRP A 223 5.85 0.49 34.23
C TRP A 223 6.46 0.33 32.82
N TRP A 224 7.52 -0.47 32.69
CA TRP A 224 8.23 -0.71 31.44
C TRP A 224 7.70 -1.92 30.65
N ASN A 225 6.89 -2.77 31.28
CA ASN A 225 6.46 -4.02 30.69
C ASN A 225 5.20 -3.81 29.82
N TRP A 226 5.41 -3.42 28.57
CA TRP A 226 4.35 -3.21 27.59
C TRP A 226 4.45 -4.19 26.44
N GLU A 227 3.31 -4.78 26.08
CA GLU A 227 3.12 -5.54 24.85
C GLU A 227 2.26 -4.71 23.90
N LEU A 228 2.78 -4.48 22.68
CA LEU A 228 2.03 -3.78 21.64
C LEU A 228 1.25 -4.82 20.83
N THR A 229 -0.05 -4.58 20.65
CA THR A 229 -0.85 -5.37 19.72
C THR A 229 -0.65 -4.87 18.30
N VAL A 230 -0.54 -5.81 17.37
CA VAL A 230 -0.46 -5.53 15.93
C VAL A 230 -1.80 -5.86 15.27
N PRO A 231 -2.17 -5.20 14.16
CA PRO A 231 -3.42 -5.52 13.47
C PRO A 231 -3.44 -6.98 13.00
N PRO A 232 -4.65 -7.57 12.87
CA PRO A 232 -4.78 -8.98 12.52
C PRO A 232 -4.21 -9.27 11.13
N ILE A 233 -3.72 -10.49 10.96
CA ILE A 233 -3.10 -10.90 9.69
C ILE A 233 -4.19 -10.98 8.62
N TYR A 234 -3.87 -10.46 7.44
CA TYR A 234 -4.72 -10.58 6.26
C TYR A 234 -4.91 -12.06 5.89
N SER A 235 -6.15 -12.54 5.84
CA SER A 235 -6.51 -13.85 5.29
C SER A 235 -7.77 -13.74 4.43
N VAL A 236 -7.82 -14.58 3.39
CA VAL A 236 -8.93 -14.66 2.44
C VAL A 236 -9.95 -15.73 2.86
N ASP A 237 -9.53 -16.75 3.62
CA ASP A 237 -10.34 -17.92 3.98
C ASP A 237 -10.38 -18.14 5.51
N MET A 238 -10.86 -17.13 6.26
CA MET A 238 -10.88 -17.13 7.73
C MET A 238 -11.51 -18.40 8.34
N GLY A 239 -12.56 -18.94 7.71
CA GLY A 239 -13.27 -20.12 8.20
C GLY A 239 -12.43 -21.40 8.15
N ARG A 240 -11.83 -21.73 7.00
CA ARG A 240 -11.03 -22.95 6.85
C ARG A 240 -9.71 -22.84 7.61
N ASP A 241 -9.09 -21.66 7.57
CA ASP A 241 -7.87 -21.40 8.32
C ASP A 241 -8.11 -21.51 9.83
N SER A 242 -9.27 -21.07 10.35
CA SER A 242 -9.61 -21.23 11.77
C SER A 242 -9.77 -22.69 12.21
N GLN A 243 -10.30 -23.57 11.34
CA GLN A 243 -10.44 -25.00 11.65
C GLN A 243 -9.07 -25.68 11.74
N ASN A 244 -8.22 -25.47 10.72
CA ASN A 244 -6.86 -25.98 10.72
C ASN A 244 -6.06 -25.46 11.93
N ARG A 245 -6.23 -24.19 12.31
CA ARG A 245 -5.57 -23.61 13.50
C ARG A 245 -5.98 -24.29 14.81
N ARG A 246 -7.25 -24.67 14.94
CA ARG A 246 -7.74 -25.41 16.13
C ARG A 246 -7.16 -26.81 16.19
N GLU A 247 -7.03 -27.49 15.05
CA GLU A 247 -6.40 -28.80 14.96
C GLU A 247 -4.90 -28.72 15.27
N ASP A 248 -4.18 -27.78 14.67
CA ASP A 248 -2.75 -27.54 14.93
C ASP A 248 -2.48 -27.22 16.40
N PHE A 249 -3.35 -26.44 17.04
CA PHE A 249 -3.28 -26.15 18.48
C PHE A 249 -3.54 -27.38 19.33
N ALA A 250 -4.56 -28.18 18.98
CA ALA A 250 -4.88 -29.41 19.70
C ALA A 250 -3.77 -30.45 19.62
N VAL A 251 -3.06 -30.51 18.48
CA VAL A 251 -1.88 -31.37 18.28
C VAL A 251 -0.61 -30.78 18.91
N GLY A 252 -0.61 -29.49 19.26
CA GLY A 252 0.52 -28.80 19.89
C GLY A 252 1.59 -28.32 18.90
N ILE A 253 1.29 -28.25 17.61
CA ILE A 253 2.19 -27.74 16.57
C ILE A 253 2.28 -26.21 16.64
N ARG A 254 1.16 -25.55 16.96
CA ARG A 254 1.09 -24.09 17.11
C ARG A 254 0.85 -23.69 18.56
N SER A 255 1.46 -22.59 18.97
CA SER A 255 1.26 -21.99 20.29
C SER A 255 -0.01 -21.13 20.33
N LEU A 256 -0.58 -20.96 21.54
CA LEU A 256 -1.71 -20.06 21.76
C LEU A 256 -1.34 -18.61 21.41
N THR A 257 -0.08 -18.24 21.65
CA THR A 257 0.47 -16.92 21.32
C THR A 257 0.42 -16.64 19.85
N GLU A 258 0.82 -17.59 19.00
CA GLU A 258 0.77 -17.41 17.55
C GLU A 258 -0.67 -17.21 17.07
N ILE A 259 -1.62 -18.02 17.54
CA ILE A 259 -3.02 -17.94 17.11
C ILE A 259 -3.66 -16.61 17.52
N LEU A 260 -3.46 -16.17 18.77
CA LEU A 260 -4.04 -14.91 19.24
C LEU A 260 -3.35 -13.70 18.63
N SER A 261 -2.04 -13.79 18.36
CA SER A 261 -1.31 -12.73 17.65
C SER A 261 -1.84 -12.50 16.24
N GLU A 262 -2.32 -13.55 15.55
CA GLU A 262 -2.97 -13.43 14.25
C GLU A 262 -4.29 -12.65 14.33
N GLU A 263 -4.98 -12.72 15.47
CA GLU A 263 -6.26 -12.06 15.74
C GLU A 263 -6.10 -10.72 16.46
N SER A 264 -4.86 -10.22 16.60
CA SER A 264 -4.51 -8.97 17.30
C SER A 264 -4.80 -8.95 18.81
N ILE A 265 -4.90 -10.12 19.43
CA ILE A 265 -5.22 -10.27 20.86
C ILE A 265 -3.96 -10.68 21.63
N SER A 266 -3.63 -9.98 22.73
CA SER A 266 -2.55 -10.43 23.62
C SER A 266 -2.98 -11.70 24.35
N THR A 267 -2.04 -12.64 24.48
CA THR A 267 -2.25 -13.87 25.26
C THR A 267 -2.61 -13.59 26.70
N ARG A 268 -1.98 -12.58 27.30
CA ARG A 268 -2.21 -12.21 28.69
C ARG A 268 -3.63 -11.71 28.88
N ASP A 269 -4.08 -10.82 28.00
CA ASP A 269 -5.43 -10.26 28.03
C ASP A 269 -6.47 -11.35 27.80
N HIS A 270 -6.27 -12.21 26.81
CA HIS A 270 -7.16 -13.33 26.54
C HIS A 270 -7.25 -14.31 27.73
N LEU A 271 -6.12 -14.65 28.36
CA LEU A 271 -6.12 -15.54 29.53
C LEU A 271 -6.79 -14.89 30.74
N ASN A 272 -6.56 -13.59 30.96
CA ASN A 272 -7.22 -12.84 32.02
C ASN A 272 -8.73 -12.75 31.80
N GLN A 273 -9.15 -12.47 30.56
CA GLN A 273 -10.57 -12.45 30.19
C GLN A 273 -11.21 -13.83 30.37
N ARG A 274 -10.53 -14.89 29.94
CA ARG A 274 -11.01 -16.26 30.15
C ARG A 274 -11.12 -16.63 31.63
N ALA A 275 -10.19 -16.14 32.47
CA ALA A 275 -10.25 -16.33 33.92
C ALA A 275 -11.41 -15.54 34.55
N SER A 276 -11.64 -14.29 34.14
CA SER A 276 -12.78 -13.51 34.63
C SER A 276 -14.11 -14.11 34.20
N ASP A 277 -14.22 -14.59 32.96
CA ASP A 277 -15.43 -15.24 32.44
C ASP A 277 -15.72 -16.53 33.23
N TYR A 278 -14.69 -17.28 33.58
CA TYR A 278 -14.83 -18.46 34.44
C TYR A 278 -15.27 -18.10 35.87
N LEU A 279 -14.71 -17.05 36.49
CA LEU A 279 -15.14 -16.63 37.82
C LEU A 279 -16.60 -16.16 37.83
N LEU A 280 -16.98 -15.36 36.83
CA LEU A 280 -18.35 -14.86 36.66
C LEU A 280 -19.33 -16.03 36.43
N ALA A 281 -18.98 -16.98 35.57
CA ALA A 281 -19.83 -18.13 35.30
C ALA A 281 -20.01 -19.00 36.56
N LYS A 282 -18.98 -19.11 37.41
CA LYS A 282 -19.07 -19.81 38.70
C LYS A 282 -20.05 -19.11 39.65
N GLU A 283 -19.95 -17.78 39.77
CA GLU A 283 -20.86 -16.99 40.62
C GLU A 283 -22.32 -17.14 40.18
N ILE A 284 -22.59 -17.12 38.88
CA ILE A 284 -23.94 -17.30 38.33
C ILE A 284 -24.43 -18.74 38.51
N SER A 285 -23.57 -19.73 38.30
CA SER A 285 -23.86 -21.16 38.55
C SER A 285 -24.29 -21.38 40.01
N ASP A 286 -23.53 -20.84 40.96
CA ASP A 286 -23.80 -20.99 42.39
C ASP A 286 -25.09 -20.23 42.79
N ALA A 287 -25.38 -19.08 42.17
CA ALA A 287 -26.58 -18.29 42.45
C ALA A 287 -27.87 -18.90 41.86
N GLN A 288 -27.81 -19.55 40.71
CA GLN A 288 -28.99 -20.08 40.00
C GLN A 288 -29.12 -21.60 40.05
N GLY A 289 -28.15 -22.30 40.63
CA GLY A 289 -28.13 -23.77 40.69
C GLY A 289 -27.99 -24.44 39.31
N ILE A 290 -27.47 -23.71 38.31
CA ILE A 290 -27.29 -24.20 36.95
C ILE A 290 -25.87 -24.77 36.82
N PRO A 291 -25.67 -25.96 36.24
CA PRO A 291 -24.34 -26.49 36.01
C PRO A 291 -23.47 -25.53 35.18
N MET A 292 -22.28 -25.21 35.72
CA MET A 292 -21.25 -24.37 35.08
C MET A 292 -20.96 -24.68 33.60
N GLU A 293 -21.04 -25.96 33.22
CA GLU A 293 -20.78 -26.41 31.85
C GLU A 293 -21.79 -25.85 30.83
N TRP A 294 -23.02 -25.54 31.25
CA TRP A 294 -24.05 -24.97 30.37
C TRP A 294 -23.77 -23.52 30.01
N LEU A 295 -23.10 -22.79 30.90
CA LEU A 295 -22.77 -21.37 30.71
C LEU A 295 -21.55 -21.21 29.79
N LEU A 296 -20.53 -22.06 29.94
CA LEU A 296 -19.27 -21.94 29.19
C LEU A 296 -19.22 -22.79 27.92
N ASN A 297 -19.98 -23.89 27.83
CA ASN A 297 -19.97 -24.76 26.65
C ASN A 297 -21.33 -25.43 26.37
N PRO A 298 -22.31 -24.67 25.85
CA PRO A 298 -23.68 -25.15 25.66
C PRO A 298 -23.82 -26.32 24.66
N ASN A 299 -22.82 -26.56 23.81
CA ASN A 299 -22.86 -27.62 22.79
C ASN A 299 -22.38 -28.99 23.27
N LYS A 300 -21.67 -29.08 24.40
CA LYS A 300 -21.14 -30.37 24.92
C LYS A 300 -22.06 -31.05 25.93
N VAL A 301 -23.16 -30.40 26.33
CA VAL A 301 -24.02 -30.93 27.37
C VAL A 301 -25.27 -31.55 26.75
N GLN A 302 -25.54 -32.82 27.10
CA GLN A 302 -26.81 -33.48 26.78
C GLN A 302 -27.97 -32.68 27.41
N PRO A 303 -29.19 -32.71 26.82
CA PRO A 303 -30.28 -31.86 27.26
C PRO A 303 -30.55 -32.04 28.75
N ALA A 304 -30.80 -30.91 29.40
CA ALA A 304 -31.18 -30.76 30.80
C ALA A 304 -31.96 -31.94 31.40
N PRO A 305 -31.56 -32.51 32.56
CA PRO A 305 -32.59 -33.10 33.43
C PRO A 305 -33.57 -31.99 33.79
N GLU A 306 -34.87 -32.28 33.74
CA GLU A 306 -35.95 -31.33 34.02
C GLU A 306 -35.64 -30.52 35.29
N ILE A 307 -35.72 -29.20 35.17
CA ILE A 307 -35.62 -28.30 36.32
C ILE A 307 -36.83 -28.60 37.19
N VAL A 308 -36.64 -29.43 38.22
CA VAL A 308 -37.64 -29.60 39.27
C VAL A 308 -37.63 -28.30 40.06
N ALA A 309 -38.62 -27.45 39.79
CA ALA A 309 -38.88 -26.28 40.60
C ALA A 309 -39.02 -26.72 42.06
N ALA A 310 -38.22 -26.12 42.95
CA ALA A 310 -38.34 -26.35 44.38
C ALA A 310 -39.79 -26.08 44.83
N PRO A 311 -40.38 -26.92 45.70
CA PRO A 311 -41.71 -26.68 46.22
C PRO A 311 -41.73 -25.35 46.98
N ALA A 312 -42.72 -24.52 46.68
CA ALA A 312 -42.96 -23.28 47.40
C ALA A 312 -43.34 -23.59 48.85
N GLU A 313 -42.50 -23.16 49.79
CA GLU A 313 -42.86 -22.90 51.19
C GLU A 313 -42.88 -21.39 51.44
#